data_AF-A0A965BAI7-F1
#
_entry.id   AF-A0A965BAI7-F1
#
_cell.length_a   1.000
_cell.length_b   1.000
_cell.length_c   1.000
_cell.angle_alpha   90.00
_cell.angle_beta   90.00
_cell.angle_gamma   90.00
#
_symmetry.space_group_name_H-M   'P 1'
#
loop_
_entity.id
_entity.type
_entity.pdbx_description
1 polymer ?
#
loop_
_entity_poly.entity_id
_entity_poly.type
_entity_poly.pdbx_seq_one_letter_code
_entity_poly.pdbx_strand_id
1 'polypeptide(L)'
;FIIIMASFNVPKVHQQQALFVGIVLALVFRGIFIALGAVAIEQFSWIFYLFGAFLVYTAIQLVRDTDHSDDADNAVVRFAKTHLRTTDTWHGLKLYVKRDNKRLMTPMFLVIVALATTDLLFAVDSIPAIYGLTKEPYLVFTANVFALMGLRQLYFLLGDLLNRLVYLSQGLAIILFFIGIKLLLHALHENELPFINGGQNLNVPEIPTLLSLAVIVLTLFLTMVASLIKTRMTQPPAD
;
A
#
# COMPACT_ATOMS: atom_id res chain seq x y z
N PHE A 1 -4.13 6.87 3.34
CA PHE A 1 -4.22 7.98 4.31
C PHE A 1 -5.22 9.07 3.88
N ILE A 2 -4.99 9.79 2.75
CA ILE A 2 -5.85 10.90 2.30
C ILE A 2 -7.30 10.46 2.06
N ILE A 3 -7.48 9.40 1.27
CA ILE A 3 -8.80 8.85 0.93
C ILE A 3 -9.60 8.49 2.20
N ILE A 4 -8.96 7.79 3.15
CA ILE A 4 -9.58 7.44 4.44
C ILE A 4 -10.02 8.69 5.21
N MET A 5 -9.14 9.69 5.38
CA MET A 5 -9.49 10.92 6.11
C MET A 5 -10.59 11.74 5.44
N ALA A 6 -10.62 11.77 4.10
CA ALA A 6 -11.68 12.39 3.32
C ALA A 6 -13.02 11.66 3.54
N SER A 7 -13.01 10.32 3.51
CA SER A 7 -14.22 9.51 3.71
C SER A 7 -14.83 9.68 5.12
N PHE A 8 -13.99 9.88 6.14
CA PHE A 8 -14.43 10.19 7.51
C PHE A 8 -14.70 11.69 7.76
N ASN A 9 -14.59 12.55 6.74
CA ASN A 9 -14.75 14.01 6.85
C ASN A 9 -13.97 14.63 8.02
N VAL A 10 -12.70 14.24 8.18
CA VAL A 10 -11.87 14.70 9.30
C VAL A 10 -11.55 16.20 9.13
N PRO A 11 -11.87 17.07 10.12
CA PRO A 11 -11.54 18.49 10.07
C PRO A 11 -10.04 18.73 9.88
N LYS A 12 -9.65 19.69 9.05
CA LYS A 12 -8.24 19.99 8.71
C LYS A 12 -7.32 20.15 9.93
N VAL A 13 -7.85 20.70 11.02
CA VAL A 13 -7.13 20.90 12.30
C VAL A 13 -6.69 19.58 12.94
N HIS A 14 -7.45 18.49 12.75
CA HIS A 14 -7.16 17.17 13.33
C HIS A 14 -6.45 16.22 12.36
N GLN A 15 -6.35 16.56 11.06
CA GLN A 15 -5.70 15.71 10.06
C GLN A 15 -4.21 15.50 10.37
N GLN A 16 -3.49 16.55 10.79
CA GLN A 16 -2.07 16.42 11.14
C GLN A 16 -1.84 15.48 12.33
N GLN A 17 -2.73 15.52 13.32
CA GLN A 17 -2.69 14.67 14.50
C GLN A 17 -2.96 13.21 14.13
N ALA A 18 -4.00 12.96 13.33
CA ALA A 18 -4.33 11.64 12.82
C ALA A 18 -3.21 11.07 11.95
N LEU A 19 -2.62 11.90 11.08
CA LEU A 19 -1.51 11.51 10.22
C LEU A 19 -0.26 11.14 11.04
N PHE A 20 0.08 11.93 12.07
CA PHE A 20 1.21 11.62 12.93
C PHE A 20 1.04 10.27 13.64
N VAL A 21 -0.12 10.05 14.28
CA VAL A 21 -0.41 8.77 14.94
C VAL A 21 -0.44 7.61 13.94
N GLY A 22 -1.02 7.83 12.76
CA GLY A 22 -1.06 6.86 11.68
C GLY A 22 0.33 6.46 11.19
N ILE A 23 1.24 7.42 10.99
CA ILE A 23 2.63 7.14 10.57
C ILE A 23 3.37 6.36 11.64
N VAL A 24 3.27 6.74 12.92
CA VAL A 24 3.92 6.01 14.02
C VAL A 24 3.44 4.56 14.07
N LEU A 25 2.12 4.37 13.97
CA LEU A 25 1.52 3.04 14.01
C LEU A 25 1.88 2.19 12.78
N ALA A 26 1.89 2.80 11.59
CA ALA A 26 2.34 2.16 10.35
C ALA A 26 3.80 1.72 10.44
N LEU A 27 4.69 2.54 11.02
CA LEU A 27 6.10 2.17 11.21
C LEU A 27 6.27 0.98 12.15
N VAL A 28 5.50 0.93 13.23
CA VAL A 28 5.52 -0.21 14.16
C VAL A 28 5.04 -1.48 13.46
N PHE A 29 3.90 -1.42 12.77
CA PHE A 29 3.38 -2.59 12.05
C PHE A 29 4.33 -3.03 10.93
N ARG A 30 4.83 -2.11 10.10
CA ARG A 30 5.83 -2.44 9.08
C ARG A 30 7.07 -3.07 9.68
N GLY A 31 7.58 -2.56 10.80
CA GLY A 31 8.71 -3.18 11.51
C GLY A 31 8.43 -4.63 11.88
N ILE A 32 7.24 -4.92 12.41
CA ILE A 32 6.81 -6.29 12.74
C ILE A 32 6.70 -7.15 11.47
N PHE A 33 6.04 -6.66 10.41
CA PHE A 33 5.87 -7.41 9.16
C PHE A 33 7.20 -7.69 8.45
N ILE A 34 8.13 -6.75 8.48
CA ILE A 34 9.48 -6.92 7.91
C ILE A 34 10.24 -7.96 8.72
N ALA A 35 10.22 -7.90 10.06
CA ALA A 35 10.88 -8.90 10.89
C ALA A 35 10.30 -10.30 10.67
N LEU A 36 8.96 -10.43 10.64
CA LEU A 36 8.28 -11.69 10.35
C LEU A 36 8.58 -12.20 8.94
N GLY A 37 8.55 -11.31 7.95
CA GLY A 37 8.84 -11.63 6.56
C GLY A 37 10.28 -12.09 6.34
N ALA A 38 11.24 -11.44 7.00
CA ALA A 38 12.65 -11.83 6.96
C ALA A 38 12.85 -13.28 7.46
N VAL A 39 12.29 -13.59 8.63
CA VAL A 39 12.37 -14.95 9.20
C VAL A 39 11.64 -15.97 8.34
N ALA A 40 10.47 -15.60 7.78
CA ALA A 40 9.70 -16.48 6.91
C ALA A 40 10.48 -16.83 5.62
N ILE A 41 11.16 -15.86 5.03
CA ILE A 41 11.95 -16.05 3.80
C ILE A 41 13.21 -16.86 4.08
N GLU A 42 13.88 -16.63 5.21
CA GLU A 42 15.10 -17.37 5.58
C GLU A 42 14.83 -18.87 5.78
N GLN A 43 13.63 -19.24 6.25
CA GLN A 43 13.28 -20.63 6.52
C GLN A 43 12.54 -21.33 5.37
N PHE A 44 11.95 -20.59 4.42
CA PHE A 44 11.02 -21.18 3.45
C PHE A 44 11.17 -20.60 2.03
N SER A 45 11.96 -21.26 1.18
CA SER A 45 12.05 -20.94 -0.26
C SER A 45 10.69 -21.01 -0.97
N TRP A 46 9.77 -21.86 -0.51
CA TRP A 46 8.42 -21.96 -1.07
C TRP A 46 7.59 -20.67 -0.91
N ILE A 47 7.93 -19.82 0.07
CA ILE A 47 7.20 -18.57 0.31
C ILE A 47 7.28 -17.63 -0.90
N PHE A 48 8.37 -17.69 -1.68
CA PHE A 48 8.51 -16.90 -2.89
C PHE A 48 7.50 -17.30 -3.97
N TYR A 49 7.07 -18.58 -4.04
CA TYR A 49 5.97 -18.99 -4.92
C TYR A 49 4.64 -18.40 -4.47
N LEU A 50 4.36 -18.46 -3.17
CA LEU A 50 3.13 -17.89 -2.60
C LEU A 50 3.07 -16.38 -2.86
N PHE A 51 4.16 -15.68 -2.58
CA PHE A 51 4.31 -14.24 -2.79
C PHE A 51 4.23 -13.86 -4.26
N GLY A 52 4.92 -14.58 -5.15
CA GLY A 52 4.84 -14.35 -6.59
C GLY A 52 3.41 -14.53 -7.13
N ALA A 53 2.74 -15.62 -6.76
CA ALA A 53 1.36 -15.88 -7.16
C ALA A 53 0.39 -14.84 -6.61
N PHE A 54 0.56 -14.45 -5.34
CA PHE A 54 -0.26 -13.41 -4.69
C PHE A 54 -0.10 -12.05 -5.38
N LEU A 55 1.12 -11.66 -5.77
CA LEU A 55 1.36 -10.41 -6.50
C LEU A 55 0.75 -10.41 -7.90
N VAL A 56 0.87 -11.52 -8.64
CA VAL A 56 0.24 -11.65 -9.96
C VAL A 56 -1.28 -11.57 -9.82
N TYR A 57 -1.86 -12.26 -8.83
CA TYR A 57 -3.29 -12.18 -8.52
C TYR A 57 -3.73 -10.73 -8.23
N THR A 58 -2.98 -10.04 -7.37
CA THR A 58 -3.27 -8.64 -6.98
C THR A 58 -3.17 -7.70 -8.17
N ALA A 59 -2.18 -7.90 -9.05
CA ALA A 59 -2.02 -7.11 -10.26
C ALA A 59 -3.21 -7.27 -11.21
N ILE A 60 -3.71 -8.50 -11.39
CA ILE A 60 -4.88 -8.78 -12.24
C ILE A 60 -6.14 -8.16 -11.63
N GLN A 61 -6.32 -8.29 -10.31
CA GLN A 61 -7.45 -7.70 -9.60
C GLN A 61 -7.44 -6.17 -9.72
N LEU A 62 -6.28 -5.53 -9.59
CA LEU A 62 -6.13 -4.09 -9.68
C LEU A 62 -6.50 -3.52 -11.07
N VAL A 63 -6.18 -4.24 -12.15
CA VAL A 63 -6.61 -3.87 -13.51
C VAL A 63 -8.13 -3.99 -13.66
N ARG A 64 -8.74 -5.04 -13.09
CA ARG A 64 -10.19 -5.28 -13.17
C ARG A 64 -11.01 -4.25 -12.38
N ASP A 65 -10.50 -3.82 -11.22
CA ASP A 65 -11.21 -2.87 -10.34
C ASP A 65 -11.06 -1.41 -10.78
N THR A 66 -10.31 -1.12 -11.85
CA THR A 66 -10.09 0.26 -12.32
C THR A 66 -11.34 0.89 -12.97
N ASP A 67 -12.39 0.12 -13.28
CA ASP A 67 -13.63 0.61 -13.91
C ASP A 67 -14.74 1.03 -12.90
N HIS A 68 -14.50 0.94 -11.58
CA HIS A 68 -15.51 1.21 -10.54
C HIS A 68 -14.98 2.08 -9.39
N SER A 69 -14.55 3.32 -9.69
CA SER A 69 -13.96 4.21 -8.66
C SER A 69 -14.96 4.91 -7.74
N ASP A 70 -16.27 4.91 -8.03
CA ASP A 70 -17.22 5.73 -7.24
C ASP A 70 -18.04 4.93 -6.21
N ASP A 71 -18.14 3.60 -6.34
CA ASP A 71 -19.00 2.78 -5.45
C ASP A 71 -18.25 2.17 -4.25
N ALA A 72 -16.97 1.84 -4.38
CA ALA A 72 -16.19 1.17 -3.33
C ALA A 72 -15.95 2.05 -2.09
N ASP A 73 -15.67 3.34 -2.30
CA ASP A 73 -15.47 4.31 -1.21
C ASP A 73 -16.76 4.49 -0.39
N ASN A 74 -17.94 4.40 -1.01
CA ASN A 74 -19.23 4.55 -0.34
C ASN A 74 -19.58 3.33 0.54
N ALA A 75 -19.16 2.11 0.15
CA ALA A 75 -19.43 0.88 0.88
C ALA A 75 -18.63 0.78 2.19
N VAL A 76 -17.33 1.12 2.16
CA VAL A 76 -16.47 1.13 3.35
C VAL A 76 -16.91 2.21 4.34
N VAL A 77 -17.27 3.40 3.83
CA VAL A 77 -17.83 4.50 4.64
C VAL A 77 -19.17 4.09 5.26
N ARG A 78 -20.07 3.48 4.49
CA ARG A 78 -21.39 3.06 4.96
C ARG A 78 -21.28 1.95 5.99
N PHE A 79 -20.42 0.95 5.77
CA PHE A 79 -20.18 -0.11 6.75
C PHE A 79 -19.60 0.45 8.06
N ALA A 80 -18.62 1.35 7.99
CA ALA A 80 -18.05 2.00 9.17
C ALA A 80 -19.07 2.88 9.92
N LYS A 81 -19.95 3.61 9.20
CA LYS A 81 -21.02 4.42 9.82
C LYS A 81 -22.16 3.59 10.41
N THR A 82 -22.54 2.48 9.76
CA THR A 82 -23.67 1.65 10.19
C THR A 82 -23.29 0.73 11.35
N HIS A 83 -22.04 0.28 11.44
CA HIS A 83 -21.62 -0.68 12.46
C HIS A 83 -21.09 -0.03 13.76
N LEU A 84 -20.82 1.28 13.79
CA LEU A 84 -20.14 1.94 14.91
C LEU A 84 -20.93 3.14 15.44
N ARG A 85 -21.30 3.08 16.72
CA ARG A 85 -21.96 4.16 17.47
C ARG A 85 -20.97 5.30 17.74
N THR A 86 -20.79 6.20 16.78
CA THR A 86 -19.98 7.42 16.94
C THR A 86 -20.74 8.52 17.67
N THR A 87 -20.03 9.32 18.46
CA THR A 87 -20.53 10.62 18.94
C THR A 87 -20.36 11.67 17.84
N ASP A 88 -21.38 12.50 17.57
CA ASP A 88 -21.39 13.52 16.50
C ASP A 88 -20.39 14.68 16.68
N THR A 89 -19.69 14.73 17.82
CA THR A 89 -18.78 15.83 18.17
C THR A 89 -17.32 15.40 18.18
N TRP A 90 -16.48 16.15 17.45
CA TRP A 90 -15.03 15.97 17.40
C TRP A 90 -14.37 16.42 18.72
N HIS A 91 -13.61 15.53 19.36
CA HIS A 91 -12.94 15.78 20.64
C HIS A 91 -11.40 15.79 20.51
N GLY A 92 -10.88 16.19 19.35
CA GLY A 92 -9.45 16.14 19.04
C GLY A 92 -8.83 14.75 19.20
N LEU A 93 -7.67 14.66 19.86
CA LEU A 93 -6.91 13.40 20.04
C LEU A 93 -7.49 12.43 21.09
N LYS A 94 -8.59 12.79 21.78
CA LYS A 94 -9.18 11.90 22.78
C LYS A 94 -9.71 10.65 22.08
N LEU A 95 -9.17 9.48 22.41
CA LEU A 95 -9.56 8.20 21.81
C LEU A 95 -10.90 7.67 22.37
N TYR A 96 -11.21 8.05 23.60
CA TYR A 96 -12.43 7.68 24.30
C TYR A 96 -13.01 8.89 25.01
N VAL A 97 -14.33 9.03 24.94
CA VAL A 97 -15.07 10.05 25.70
C VAL A 97 -16.11 9.33 26.54
N LYS A 98 -16.20 9.70 27.82
CA LYS A 98 -17.24 9.20 28.71
C LYS A 98 -18.43 10.16 28.64
N ARG A 99 -19.56 9.70 28.10
CA ARG A 99 -20.83 10.44 28.08
C ARG A 99 -21.89 9.51 28.66
N ASP A 100 -22.67 10.00 29.63
CA ASP A 100 -23.79 9.26 30.22
C ASP A 100 -23.42 7.87 30.80
N ASN A 101 -22.33 7.84 31.58
CA ASN A 101 -21.76 6.64 32.20
C ASN A 101 -21.35 5.50 31.24
N LYS A 102 -21.36 5.74 29.91
CA LYS A 102 -20.90 4.81 28.88
C LYS A 102 -19.61 5.34 28.24
N ARG A 103 -18.66 4.45 27.96
CA ARG A 103 -17.45 4.77 27.17
C ARG A 103 -17.82 4.76 25.70
N LEU A 104 -17.78 5.91 25.05
CA LEU A 104 -18.02 6.07 23.63
C LEU A 104 -16.67 6.24 22.92
N MET A 105 -16.51 5.55 21.80
CA MET A 105 -15.33 5.66 20.94
C MET A 105 -15.44 6.96 20.13
N THR A 106 -14.37 7.72 20.06
CA THR A 106 -14.38 8.95 19.27
C THR A 106 -14.21 8.67 17.79
N PRO A 107 -14.67 9.58 16.91
CA PRO A 107 -14.37 9.50 15.48
C PRO A 107 -12.86 9.40 15.18
N MET A 108 -12.00 9.99 16.02
CA MET A 108 -10.55 9.92 15.86
C MET A 108 -10.00 8.50 16.07
N PHE A 109 -10.52 7.76 17.05
CA PHE A 109 -10.12 6.36 17.25
C PHE A 109 -10.45 5.50 16.02
N LEU A 110 -11.64 5.70 15.44
CA LEU A 110 -12.03 4.98 14.22
C LEU A 110 -11.14 5.32 13.03
N VAL A 111 -10.80 6.59 12.85
CA VAL A 111 -9.85 7.01 11.82
C VAL A 111 -8.51 6.33 12.03
N ILE A 112 -7.98 6.30 13.27
CA ILE A 112 -6.70 5.65 13.57
C ILE A 112 -6.76 4.14 13.26
N VAL A 113 -7.83 3.45 13.67
CA VAL A 113 -8.00 2.02 13.37
C VAL A 113 -8.13 1.78 11.87
N ALA A 114 -8.91 2.60 11.16
CA ALA A 114 -9.02 2.48 9.70
C ALA A 114 -7.66 2.70 9.02
N LEU A 115 -6.90 3.73 9.43
CA LEU A 115 -5.56 3.98 8.91
C LEU A 115 -4.61 2.80 9.17
N ALA A 116 -4.67 2.24 10.38
CA ALA A 116 -3.88 1.06 10.77
C ALA A 116 -4.19 -0.16 9.91
N THR A 117 -5.47 -0.49 9.78
CA THR A 117 -5.93 -1.65 9.00
C THR A 117 -5.62 -1.45 7.52
N THR A 118 -5.80 -0.25 6.98
CA THR A 118 -5.46 0.04 5.59
C THR A 118 -3.95 -0.07 5.33
N ASP A 119 -3.08 0.44 6.21
CA ASP A 119 -1.62 0.25 6.06
C ASP A 119 -1.23 -1.23 6.17
N LEU A 120 -1.87 -1.97 7.07
CA LEU A 120 -1.70 -3.42 7.19
C LEU A 120 -2.06 -4.14 5.88
N LEU A 121 -3.19 -3.79 5.26
CA LEU A 121 -3.58 -4.35 3.96
C LEU A 121 -2.56 -3.99 2.87
N PHE A 122 -2.03 -2.77 2.86
CA PHE A 122 -0.93 -2.35 1.97
C PHE A 122 0.42 -2.98 2.32
N ALA A 123 0.59 -3.62 3.47
CA ALA A 123 1.82 -4.35 3.79
C ALA A 123 1.80 -5.73 3.11
N VAL A 124 0.61 -6.31 2.91
CA VAL A 124 0.46 -7.67 2.37
C VAL A 124 0.97 -7.77 0.93
N ASP A 125 0.82 -6.73 0.11
CA ASP A 125 1.37 -6.68 -1.26
C ASP A 125 2.78 -6.06 -1.30
N SER A 126 3.03 -4.98 -0.56
CA SER A 126 4.32 -4.27 -0.63
C SER A 126 5.49 -5.04 -0.01
N ILE A 127 5.27 -5.86 1.02
CA ILE A 127 6.33 -6.65 1.66
C ILE A 127 6.87 -7.74 0.70
N PRO A 128 6.02 -8.63 0.12
CA PRO A 128 6.45 -9.54 -0.93
C PRO A 128 7.22 -8.85 -2.05
N ALA A 129 6.71 -7.71 -2.53
CA ALA A 129 7.31 -7.01 -3.65
C ALA A 129 8.72 -6.48 -3.34
N ILE A 130 8.93 -5.90 -2.15
CA ILE A 130 10.25 -5.40 -1.75
C ILE A 130 11.23 -6.56 -1.55
N TYR A 131 10.78 -7.67 -0.95
CA TYR A 131 11.64 -8.85 -0.78
C TYR A 131 12.03 -9.53 -2.10
N GLY A 132 11.27 -9.32 -3.17
CA GLY A 132 11.66 -9.70 -4.53
C GLY A 132 12.74 -8.81 -5.16
N LEU A 133 13.07 -7.68 -4.54
CA LEU A 133 14.15 -6.78 -4.97
C LEU A 133 15.37 -6.85 -4.05
N THR A 134 15.17 -7.00 -2.75
CA THR A 134 16.24 -7.11 -1.78
C THR A 134 15.90 -8.09 -0.67
N LYS A 135 16.86 -8.92 -0.28
CA LYS A 135 16.72 -9.85 0.85
C LYS A 135 17.15 -9.21 2.18
N GLU A 136 17.66 -7.98 2.17
CA GLU A 136 18.19 -7.31 3.36
C GLU A 136 17.10 -6.54 4.13
N PRO A 137 16.65 -7.02 5.32
CA PRO A 137 15.56 -6.39 6.06
C PRO A 137 15.87 -4.96 6.50
N TYR A 138 17.16 -4.66 6.72
CA TYR A 138 17.63 -3.31 7.05
C TYR A 138 17.35 -2.30 5.93
N LEU A 139 17.59 -2.67 4.67
CA LEU A 139 17.27 -1.82 3.52
C LEU A 139 15.76 -1.64 3.38
N VAL A 140 14.98 -2.70 3.59
CA VAL A 140 13.50 -2.65 3.55
C VAL A 140 12.96 -1.68 4.60
N PHE A 141 13.41 -1.82 5.84
CA PHE A 141 12.97 -0.99 6.95
C PHE A 141 13.37 0.47 6.74
N THR A 142 14.64 0.72 6.42
CA THR A 142 15.17 2.07 6.24
C THR A 142 14.46 2.79 5.10
N ALA A 143 14.27 2.14 3.94
CA ALA A 143 13.54 2.73 2.82
C ALA A 143 12.10 3.12 3.17
N ASN A 144 11.40 2.27 3.94
CA ASN A 144 10.04 2.56 4.42
C ASN A 144 10.00 3.73 5.40
N VAL A 145 10.96 3.80 6.33
CA VAL A 145 11.08 4.92 7.27
C VAL A 145 11.29 6.22 6.50
N PHE A 146 12.23 6.26 5.55
CA PHE A 146 12.49 7.45 4.73
C PHE A 146 11.27 7.85 3.91
N ALA A 147 10.58 6.90 3.28
CA ALA A 147 9.36 7.16 2.52
C ALA A 147 8.26 7.79 3.38
N LEU A 148 8.05 7.27 4.59
CA LEU A 148 7.02 7.77 5.51
C LEU A 148 7.39 9.11 6.15
N MET A 149 8.66 9.34 6.49
CA MET A 149 9.11 10.62 7.05
C MET A 149 8.97 11.77 6.03
N GLY A 150 9.27 11.52 4.75
CA GLY A 150 9.08 12.51 3.68
C GLY A 150 7.61 12.84 3.41
N LEU A 151 6.70 11.88 3.64
CA LEU A 151 5.28 12.04 3.36
C LEU A 151 4.63 13.18 4.14
N ARG A 152 5.06 13.46 5.38
CA ARG A 152 4.46 14.54 6.20
C ARG A 152 4.58 15.91 5.52
N GLN A 153 5.73 16.20 4.91
CA GLN A 153 5.97 17.47 4.22
C GLN A 153 5.30 17.48 2.83
N LEU A 154 5.33 16.33 2.16
CA LEU A 154 4.74 16.14 0.84
C LEU A 154 3.21 16.10 0.87
N TYR A 155 2.58 15.75 1.99
CA TYR A 155 1.12 15.59 2.12
C TYR A 155 0.34 16.79 1.60
N PHE A 156 0.80 18.01 1.91
CA PHE A 156 0.16 19.24 1.43
C PHE A 156 0.27 19.40 -0.09
N LEU A 157 1.41 19.01 -0.67
CA LEU A 157 1.67 19.08 -2.11
C LEU A 157 0.98 17.92 -2.87
N LEU A 158 0.85 16.75 -2.24
CA LEU A 158 0.37 15.53 -2.86
C LEU A 158 -1.13 15.47 -3.03
N GLY A 159 -1.92 16.14 -2.18
CA GLY A 159 -3.38 16.11 -2.26
C GLY A 159 -3.89 16.44 -3.67
N ASP A 160 -3.38 17.52 -4.25
CA ASP A 160 -3.78 17.96 -5.59
C ASP A 160 -3.07 17.16 -6.70
N LEU A 161 -1.83 16.69 -6.47
CA LEU A 161 -1.09 15.91 -7.45
C LEU A 161 -1.69 14.50 -7.65
N LEU A 162 -2.18 13.88 -6.58
CA LEU A 162 -2.81 12.56 -6.64
C LEU A 162 -4.08 12.57 -7.49
N ASN A 163 -4.87 13.64 -7.44
CA ASN A 163 -6.05 13.80 -8.30
C ASN A 163 -5.68 13.90 -9.79
N ARG A 164 -4.43 14.27 -10.13
CA ARG A 164 -3.91 14.33 -11.51
C ARG A 164 -3.28 13.01 -11.96
N LEU A 165 -3.18 12.01 -11.06
CA LEU A 165 -2.56 10.70 -11.31
C LEU A 165 -3.61 9.61 -11.64
N VAL A 166 -4.48 9.89 -12.62
CA VAL A 166 -5.50 8.98 -13.21
C VAL A 166 -4.99 7.56 -13.52
N TYR A 167 -3.76 7.41 -14.01
CA TYR A 167 -3.23 6.10 -14.43
C TYR A 167 -2.42 5.39 -13.35
N LEU A 168 -2.41 5.89 -12.11
CA LEU A 168 -1.60 5.33 -11.02
C LEU A 168 -1.90 3.85 -10.76
N SER A 169 -3.18 3.47 -10.71
CA SER A 169 -3.62 2.08 -10.51
C SER A 169 -3.03 1.14 -11.57
N GLN A 170 -3.05 1.56 -12.84
CA GLN A 170 -2.55 0.77 -13.96
C GLN A 170 -1.02 0.64 -13.92
N GLY A 171 -0.31 1.71 -13.57
CA GLY A 171 1.14 1.67 -13.39
C GLY A 171 1.55 0.72 -12.25
N LEU A 172 0.84 0.77 -11.13
CA LEU A 172 1.06 -0.15 -10.01
C LEU A 172 0.78 -1.61 -10.40
N ALA A 173 -0.27 -1.87 -11.17
CA ALA A 173 -0.58 -3.22 -11.63
C ALA A 173 0.55 -3.80 -12.51
N ILE A 174 1.10 -3.01 -13.43
CA ILE A 174 2.24 -3.43 -14.27
C ILE A 174 3.45 -3.77 -13.40
N ILE A 175 3.76 -2.94 -12.40
CA ILE A 175 4.88 -3.16 -11.49
C ILE A 175 4.67 -4.43 -10.66
N LEU A 176 3.49 -4.61 -10.07
CA LEU A 176 3.15 -5.79 -9.27
C LEU A 176 3.20 -7.07 -10.10
N PHE A 177 2.70 -7.02 -11.34
CA PHE A 177 2.76 -8.15 -12.27
C PHE A 177 4.21 -8.52 -12.61
N PHE A 178 5.03 -7.52 -12.93
CA PHE A 178 6.45 -7.73 -13.25
C PHE A 178 7.22 -8.32 -12.07
N ILE A 179 7.04 -7.76 -10.85
CA ILE A 179 7.70 -8.26 -9.65
C ILE A 179 7.17 -9.66 -9.29
N GLY A 180 5.87 -9.92 -9.45
CA GLY A 180 5.28 -11.23 -9.21
C GLY A 180 5.85 -12.31 -10.13
N ILE A 181 5.99 -12.02 -11.42
CA ILE A 181 6.68 -12.91 -12.37
C ILE A 181 8.12 -13.11 -11.93
N LYS A 182 8.86 -12.04 -11.64
CA LYS A 182 10.25 -12.15 -11.19
C LYS A 182 10.37 -13.06 -9.96
N LEU A 183 9.49 -12.92 -8.98
CA LEU A 183 9.47 -13.77 -7.79
C LEU A 183 9.21 -15.24 -8.12
N LEU A 184 8.28 -15.53 -9.03
CA LEU A 184 8.03 -16.89 -9.50
C LEU A 184 9.24 -17.46 -10.24
N LEU A 185 9.92 -16.67 -11.07
CA LEU A 185 11.13 -17.08 -11.76
C LEU A 185 12.28 -17.33 -10.77
N HIS A 186 12.43 -16.46 -9.77
CA HIS A 186 13.41 -16.61 -8.69
C HIS A 186 13.16 -17.89 -7.89
N ALA A 187 11.90 -18.18 -7.56
CA ALA A 187 11.50 -19.39 -6.86
C ALA A 187 11.76 -20.65 -7.70
N LEU A 188 11.53 -20.59 -9.03
CA LEU A 188 11.87 -21.67 -9.97
C LEU A 188 13.39 -21.86 -10.15
N HIS A 189 14.19 -20.83 -9.85
CA HIS A 189 15.64 -20.90 -9.90
C HIS A 189 16.24 -21.52 -8.64
N GLU A 190 15.78 -21.11 -7.45
CA GLU A 190 16.10 -21.70 -6.14
C GLU A 190 15.27 -22.97 -5.85
N ASN A 191 14.86 -23.71 -6.87
CA ASN A 191 13.84 -24.75 -6.72
C ASN A 191 14.34 -25.98 -5.93
N GLU A 192 13.99 -26.03 -4.64
CA GLU A 192 14.25 -27.17 -3.74
C GLU A 192 13.02 -28.11 -3.59
N LEU A 193 11.93 -27.88 -4.34
CA LEU A 193 10.68 -28.61 -4.15
C LEU A 193 10.67 -29.94 -4.94
N PRO A 194 10.47 -31.09 -4.27
CA PRO A 194 10.57 -32.42 -4.91
C PRO A 194 9.46 -32.69 -5.96
N PHE A 195 8.39 -31.89 -5.98
CA PHE A 195 7.24 -32.05 -6.87
C PHE A 195 7.28 -31.16 -8.13
N ILE A 196 8.16 -30.15 -8.20
CA ILE A 196 8.39 -29.36 -9.42
C ILE A 196 9.79 -29.67 -9.93
N ASN A 197 9.90 -30.23 -11.14
CA ASN A 197 11.17 -30.57 -11.79
C ASN A 197 12.12 -31.46 -10.96
N GLY A 198 11.57 -32.29 -10.06
CA GLY A 198 12.35 -33.26 -9.27
C GLY A 198 13.38 -32.65 -8.31
N GLY A 199 13.23 -31.38 -7.92
CA GLY A 199 14.19 -30.66 -7.08
C GLY A 199 15.47 -30.20 -7.80
N GLN A 200 15.48 -30.15 -9.14
CA GLN A 200 16.59 -29.60 -9.92
C GLN A 200 16.31 -28.16 -10.35
N ASN A 201 17.32 -27.31 -10.20
CA ASN A 201 17.31 -25.91 -10.63
C ASN A 201 17.03 -25.83 -12.14
N LEU A 202 15.98 -25.10 -12.52
CA LEU A 202 15.77 -24.73 -13.92
C LEU A 202 16.67 -23.53 -14.22
N ASN A 203 17.50 -23.64 -15.26
CA ASN A 203 18.47 -22.62 -15.65
C ASN A 203 17.77 -21.43 -16.34
N VAL A 204 16.92 -20.72 -15.60
CA VAL A 204 16.16 -19.55 -16.04
C VAL A 204 16.98 -18.27 -15.80
N PRO A 205 17.05 -17.29 -16.70
CA PRO A 205 17.85 -16.08 -16.48
C PRO A 205 17.46 -15.34 -15.20
N GLU A 206 18.41 -15.14 -14.27
CA GLU A 206 18.20 -14.25 -13.12
C GLU A 206 18.02 -12.82 -13.62
N ILE A 207 16.92 -12.18 -13.22
CA ILE A 207 16.68 -10.78 -13.53
C ILE A 207 17.48 -9.93 -12.54
N PRO A 208 18.51 -9.17 -12.98
CA PRO A 208 19.29 -8.34 -12.09
C PRO A 208 18.39 -7.34 -11.36
N THR A 209 18.70 -7.08 -10.09
CA THR A 209 18.00 -6.08 -9.27
C THR A 209 18.02 -4.71 -9.94
N LEU A 210 19.14 -4.34 -10.57
CA LEU A 210 19.28 -3.11 -11.37
C LEU A 210 18.29 -3.03 -12.54
N LEU A 211 18.11 -4.12 -13.29
CA LEU A 211 17.14 -4.17 -14.40
C LEU A 211 15.72 -4.03 -13.86
N SER A 212 15.42 -4.69 -12.74
CA SER A 212 14.12 -4.58 -12.08
C SER A 212 13.83 -3.16 -11.63
N LEU A 213 14.81 -2.50 -10.99
CA LEU A 213 14.71 -1.11 -10.58
C LEU A 213 14.53 -0.18 -11.78
N ALA A 214 15.26 -0.39 -12.86
CA ALA A 214 15.13 0.40 -14.09
C ALA A 214 13.71 0.28 -14.69
N VAL A 215 13.16 -0.94 -14.75
CA VAL A 215 11.78 -1.18 -15.21
C VAL A 215 10.78 -0.46 -14.32
N ILE A 216 10.90 -0.59 -12.99
CA ILE A 216 10.00 0.07 -12.04
C ILE A 216 10.04 1.60 -12.20
N VAL A 217 11.24 2.19 -12.25
CA VAL A 217 11.41 3.64 -12.42
C VAL A 217 10.84 4.11 -13.76
N LEU A 218 11.09 3.36 -14.83
CA LEU A 218 10.56 3.68 -16.16
C LEU A 218 9.03 3.61 -16.19
N THR A 219 8.43 2.55 -15.63
CA THR A 219 6.98 2.42 -15.56
C THR A 219 6.36 3.56 -14.76
N LEU A 220 6.89 3.87 -13.57
CA LEU A 220 6.39 4.98 -12.75
C LEU A 220 6.51 6.32 -13.49
N PHE A 221 7.63 6.57 -14.16
CA PHE A 221 7.85 7.78 -14.93
C PHE A 221 6.85 7.90 -16.09
N LEU A 222 6.67 6.84 -16.88
CA LEU A 222 5.73 6.81 -17.99
C LEU A 222 4.29 6.99 -17.51
N THR A 223 3.88 6.30 -16.45
CA THR A 223 2.55 6.44 -15.86
C THR A 223 2.30 7.86 -15.37
N MET A 224 3.29 8.45 -14.67
CA MET A 224 3.19 9.83 -14.19
C MET A 224 3.05 10.81 -15.36
N VAL A 225 3.90 10.72 -16.38
CA VAL A 225 3.85 11.61 -17.55
C VAL A 225 2.54 11.44 -18.31
N ALA A 226 2.13 10.21 -18.62
CA ALA A 226 0.87 9.93 -19.31
C ALA A 226 -0.34 10.48 -18.54
N SER A 227 -0.33 10.36 -17.22
CA SER A 227 -1.40 10.85 -16.37
C SER A 227 -1.47 12.37 -16.32
N LEU A 228 -0.31 13.05 -16.25
CA LEU A 228 -0.24 14.51 -16.30
C LEU A 228 -0.69 15.06 -17.66
N ILE A 229 -0.33 14.40 -18.77
CA ILE A 229 -0.77 14.78 -20.12
C ILE A 229 -2.29 14.68 -20.23
N LYS A 230 -2.87 13.55 -19.83
CA LYS A 230 -4.33 13.36 -19.89
C LYS A 230 -5.07 14.38 -19.04
N THR A 231 -4.60 14.61 -17.81
CA THR A 231 -5.24 15.58 -16.92
C THR A 231 -5.18 17.00 -17.48
N ARG A 232 -4.08 17.40 -18.15
CA ARG A 232 -4.00 18.68 -18.86
C ARG A 232 -4.95 18.78 -20.04
N MET A 233 -5.18 17.69 -20.77
CA MET A 233 -6.09 17.67 -21.92
C MET A 233 -7.58 17.67 -21.52
N THR A 234 -7.90 17.26 -20.30
CA THR A 234 -9.30 17.11 -19.83
C THR A 234 -9.80 18.31 -19.01
N GLN A 235 -8.91 19.22 -18.57
CA GLN A 235 -9.31 20.48 -17.94
C GLN A 235 -9.66 21.51 -19.03
N PRO A 236 -10.88 22.11 -19.04
CA PRO A 236 -11.16 23.25 -19.91
C PRO A 236 -10.20 24.40 -19.54
N PRO A 237 -9.82 25.27 -20.50
CA PRO A 237 -9.01 26.45 -20.18
C PRO A 237 -9.71 27.23 -19.06
N ALA A 238 -8.94 27.57 -18.03
CA ALA A 238 -9.42 28.45 -16.96
C ALA A 238 -9.59 29.85 -17.55
N ASP A 239 -10.85 30.25 -17.74
CA ASP A 239 -11.25 31.64 -17.99
C ASP A 239 -11.09 32.49 -16.73
#